data_AF-A0A9X3W7T9-F1
#
_entry.id   AF-A0A9X3W7T9-F1
#
_cell.length_a   1.000
_cell.length_b   1.000
_cell.length_c   1.000
_cell.angle_alpha   90.00
_cell.angle_beta   90.00
_cell.angle_gamma   90.00
#
_symmetry.space_group_name_H-M   'P 1'
#
loop_
_entity.id
_entity.type
_entity.pdbx_description
1 polymer ?
#
loop_
_entity_poly.entity_id
_entity_poly.type
_entity_poly.pdbx_seq_one_letter_code
_entity_poly.pdbx_strand_id
1 'polypeptide(L)'
;MSKKVQIILLSTLGAIFLALALYKVYSNVTAKKAFEIQVVNETSSSPLSEAEDLKIKKAKYYSIYSNGKIEKASPFKIKKQTVDVDPTILFDSYTQNNETRIKLKKKNYKLKDQNSKKVITDPNYKRLINRIVEDVRYEAYTLRLFKEGNSSYYAYYRINAGISNAGYLYYFNSKNGKFAKLCKLENGVVVRIKKLDMQY
;
A
#
# COMPACT_ATOMS: atom_id res chain seq x y z
N MET A 1 42.86 -1.78 -19.54
CA MET A 1 42.48 -2.19 -18.16
C MET A 1 43.29 -3.45 -17.81
N SER A 2 44.02 -3.46 -16.68
CA SER A 2 44.94 -4.56 -16.32
C SER A 2 44.18 -5.82 -15.86
N LYS A 3 44.71 -7.03 -16.17
CA LYS A 3 44.15 -8.32 -15.71
C LYS A 3 43.90 -8.37 -14.19
N LYS A 4 44.77 -7.73 -13.40
CA LYS A 4 44.59 -7.64 -11.94
C LYS A 4 43.33 -6.86 -11.56
N VAL A 5 43.02 -5.78 -12.29
CA VAL A 5 41.83 -4.95 -12.06
C VAL A 5 40.56 -5.71 -12.43
N GLN A 6 40.57 -6.51 -13.51
CA GLN A 6 39.43 -7.36 -13.89
C GLN A 6 39.13 -8.44 -12.84
N ILE A 7 40.16 -9.12 -12.30
CA ILE A 7 39.97 -10.17 -11.28
C ILE A 7 39.39 -9.57 -9.98
N ILE A 8 39.90 -8.43 -9.53
CA ILE A 8 39.38 -7.74 -8.35
C ILE A 8 37.91 -7.34 -8.57
N LEU A 9 37.57 -6.81 -9.74
CA LEU A 9 36.19 -6.44 -10.07
C LEU A 9 35.24 -7.65 -10.07
N LEU A 10 35.64 -8.77 -10.68
CA LEU A 10 34.83 -9.99 -10.68
C LEU A 10 34.64 -10.55 -9.26
N SER A 11 35.69 -10.54 -8.44
CA SER A 11 35.61 -11.05 -7.06
C SER A 11 34.68 -10.22 -6.17
N THR A 12 34.73 -8.89 -6.31
CA THR A 12 33.85 -7.98 -5.56
C THR A 12 32.40 -8.08 -6.05
N LEU A 13 32.17 -8.19 -7.36
CA LEU A 13 30.83 -8.45 -7.90
C LEU A 13 30.26 -9.76 -7.37
N GLY A 14 31.05 -10.84 -7.38
CA GLY A 14 30.66 -12.15 -6.87
C GLY A 14 30.29 -12.12 -5.39
N ALA A 15 31.06 -11.41 -4.56
CA ALA A 15 30.76 -11.23 -3.14
C ALA A 15 29.45 -10.45 -2.91
N ILE A 16 29.18 -9.41 -3.71
CA ILE A 16 27.93 -8.64 -3.65
C ILE A 16 26.73 -9.52 -4.01
N PHE A 17 26.84 -10.32 -5.08
CA PHE A 17 25.76 -11.23 -5.47
C PHE A 17 25.47 -12.29 -4.39
N LEU A 18 26.52 -12.86 -3.79
CA LEU A 18 26.37 -13.82 -2.71
C LEU A 18 25.72 -13.19 -1.46
N ALA A 19 26.14 -11.98 -1.08
CA ALA A 19 25.54 -11.25 0.04
C ALA A 19 24.05 -10.93 -0.20
N LEU A 20 23.68 -10.49 -1.41
CA LEU A 20 22.29 -10.24 -1.79
C LEU A 20 21.46 -11.53 -1.77
N ALA A 21 22.01 -12.64 -2.25
CA ALA A 21 21.35 -13.94 -2.22
C ALA A 21 21.11 -14.41 -0.78
N LEU A 22 22.13 -14.34 0.09
CA LEU A 22 22.02 -14.69 1.50
C LEU A 22 21.01 -13.79 2.23
N TYR A 23 21.01 -12.49 1.97
CA TYR A 23 20.01 -11.56 2.51
C TYR A 23 18.59 -11.93 2.08
N LYS A 24 18.39 -12.29 0.81
CA LYS A 24 17.08 -12.72 0.29
C LYS A 24 16.62 -14.05 0.90
N VAL A 25 17.52 -15.00 1.13
CA VAL A 25 17.20 -16.26 1.82
C VAL A 25 16.85 -15.98 3.28
N TYR A 26 17.70 -15.25 4.00
CA TYR A 26 17.49 -14.90 5.40
C TYR A 26 16.17 -14.17 5.63
N SER A 27 15.89 -13.13 4.83
CA SER A 27 14.64 -12.35 4.91
C SER A 27 13.38 -13.17 4.61
N ASN A 28 13.47 -14.28 3.87
CA ASN A 28 12.34 -15.20 3.68
C ASN A 28 12.15 -16.13 4.87
N VAL A 29 13.23 -16.63 5.48
CA VAL A 29 13.17 -17.55 6.63
C VAL A 29 12.65 -16.84 7.88
N THR A 30 13.05 -15.58 8.10
CA THR A 30 12.65 -14.81 9.29
C THR A 30 11.39 -13.99 9.08
N ALA A 31 10.74 -14.09 7.92
CA ALA A 31 9.55 -13.32 7.61
C ALA A 31 8.39 -13.69 8.53
N LYS A 32 7.88 -12.73 9.30
CA LYS A 32 6.69 -12.93 10.14
C LYS A 32 5.47 -12.38 9.41
N LYS A 33 4.32 -13.02 9.62
CA LYS A 33 3.03 -12.47 9.17
C LYS A 33 2.80 -11.14 9.90
N ALA A 34 2.61 -10.09 9.13
CA ALA A 34 2.49 -8.73 9.65
C ALA A 34 1.02 -8.29 9.75
N PHE A 35 0.24 -8.61 8.72
CA PHE A 35 -1.18 -8.27 8.63
C PHE A 35 -1.88 -9.18 7.63
N GLU A 36 -3.20 -9.24 7.73
CA GLU A 36 -4.12 -9.91 6.82
C GLU A 36 -4.98 -8.87 6.12
N ILE A 37 -5.29 -9.11 4.86
CA ILE A 37 -6.13 -8.22 4.05
C ILE A 37 -7.27 -9.00 3.41
N GLN A 38 -8.43 -8.36 3.33
CA GLN A 38 -9.54 -8.81 2.50
C GLN A 38 -9.53 -7.99 1.21
N VAL A 39 -9.58 -8.68 0.08
CA VAL A 39 -9.54 -8.09 -1.25
C VAL A 39 -10.76 -8.53 -2.04
N VAL A 40 -11.41 -7.58 -2.71
CA VAL A 40 -12.49 -7.85 -3.67
C VAL A 40 -12.01 -7.53 -5.08
N ASN A 41 -12.46 -8.32 -6.04
CA ASN A 41 -12.26 -8.00 -7.45
C ASN A 41 -13.28 -6.91 -7.83
N GLU A 42 -12.79 -5.77 -8.29
CA GLU A 42 -13.63 -4.72 -8.82
C GLU A 42 -13.63 -4.83 -10.34
N THR A 43 -14.76 -5.25 -10.92
CA THR A 43 -14.93 -5.39 -12.37
C THR A 43 -15.43 -4.12 -13.05
N SER A 44 -15.53 -2.99 -12.34
CA SER A 44 -16.03 -1.74 -12.94
C SER A 44 -15.48 -0.50 -12.26
N SER A 45 -15.18 0.50 -13.08
CA SER A 45 -14.67 1.85 -12.79
C SER A 45 -15.64 2.73 -11.99
N SER A 46 -16.15 2.26 -10.86
CA SER A 46 -17.03 3.06 -9.99
C SER A 46 -16.74 2.76 -8.52
N PRO A 47 -16.66 3.78 -7.65
CA PRO A 47 -16.47 3.59 -6.22
C PRO A 47 -17.60 2.71 -5.67
N LEU A 48 -17.24 1.56 -5.09
CA LEU A 48 -18.19 0.60 -4.52
C LEU A 48 -19.06 1.29 -3.48
N SER A 49 -20.34 1.53 -3.81
CA SER A 49 -21.33 2.04 -2.87
C SER A 49 -21.64 0.97 -1.81
N GLU A 50 -22.24 1.39 -0.69
CA GLU A 50 -22.66 0.52 0.43
C GLU A 50 -23.54 -0.68 0.01
N ALA A 51 -24.08 -0.70 -1.21
CA ALA A 51 -24.84 -1.83 -1.76
C ALA A 51 -23.99 -3.10 -2.05
N GLU A 52 -22.68 -3.09 -1.83
CA GLU A 52 -21.79 -4.23 -2.12
C GLU A 52 -21.50 -5.20 -0.96
N ASP A 53 -22.19 -5.09 0.18
CA ASP A 53 -22.11 -6.14 1.22
C ASP A 53 -22.56 -7.52 0.69
N LEU A 54 -23.38 -7.56 -0.37
CA LEU A 54 -23.81 -8.79 -1.04
C LEU A 54 -22.79 -9.37 -2.06
N LYS A 55 -21.76 -8.61 -2.48
CA LYS A 55 -20.67 -9.08 -3.37
C LYS A 55 -19.46 -9.67 -2.62
N ILE A 56 -19.51 -9.71 -1.28
CA ILE A 56 -18.50 -10.35 -0.41
C ILE A 56 -18.34 -11.86 -0.72
N LYS A 57 -19.27 -12.50 -1.45
CA LYS A 57 -19.19 -13.91 -1.88
C LYS A 57 -17.94 -14.27 -2.71
N LYS A 58 -17.22 -13.30 -3.30
CA LYS A 58 -15.96 -13.54 -4.06
C LYS A 58 -14.71 -12.92 -3.42
N ALA A 59 -14.78 -12.53 -2.15
CA ALA A 59 -13.64 -11.94 -1.45
C ALA A 59 -12.50 -12.96 -1.32
N LYS A 60 -11.28 -12.50 -1.59
CA LYS A 60 -10.05 -13.24 -1.33
C LYS A 60 -9.39 -12.68 -0.08
N TYR A 61 -8.70 -13.54 0.66
CA TYR A 61 -8.01 -13.17 1.88
C TYR A 61 -6.54 -13.50 1.74
N TYR A 62 -5.67 -12.60 2.19
CA TYR A 62 -4.24 -12.78 2.10
C TYR A 62 -3.54 -12.42 3.40
N SER A 63 -2.52 -13.19 3.78
CA SER A 63 -1.52 -12.80 4.77
C SER A 63 -0.37 -12.11 4.05
N ILE A 64 0.05 -10.98 4.60
CA ILE A 64 1.19 -10.22 4.11
C ILE A 64 2.29 -10.28 5.16
N TYR A 65 3.47 -10.70 4.72
CA TYR A 65 4.63 -10.88 5.58
C TYR A 65 5.47 -9.59 5.64
N SER A 66 6.33 -9.49 6.66
CA SER A 66 7.21 -8.34 6.87
C SER A 66 8.17 -8.06 5.70
N ASN A 67 8.43 -9.06 4.85
CA ASN A 67 9.25 -8.94 3.64
C ASN A 67 8.43 -8.65 2.36
N GLY A 68 7.12 -8.43 2.49
CA GLY A 68 6.20 -8.17 1.37
C GLY A 68 5.65 -9.43 0.68
N LYS A 69 6.05 -10.64 1.10
CA LYS A 69 5.46 -11.90 0.59
C LYS A 69 3.96 -11.92 0.87
N ILE A 70 3.19 -12.39 -0.12
CA ILE A 70 1.73 -12.49 -0.07
C ILE A 70 1.34 -13.96 -0.17
N GLU A 71 0.54 -14.46 0.78
CA GLU A 71 0.00 -15.82 0.77
C GLU A 71 -1.50 -15.80 1.00
N LYS A 72 -2.22 -16.83 0.52
CA LYS A 72 -3.65 -16.98 0.82
C LYS A 72 -3.85 -17.15 2.33
N ALA A 73 -4.88 -16.51 2.86
CA ALA A 73 -5.28 -16.61 4.26
C ALA A 73 -6.71 -17.16 4.38
N SER A 74 -7.03 -17.59 5.60
CA SER A 74 -8.41 -17.89 5.97
C SER A 74 -9.24 -16.61 6.07
N PRO A 75 -10.56 -16.67 5.83
CA PRO A 75 -11.46 -15.55 6.07
C PRO A 75 -11.36 -15.01 7.49
N PHE A 76 -11.39 -13.68 7.64
CA PHE A 76 -11.42 -13.01 8.93
C PHE A 76 -12.53 -11.97 9.00
N LYS A 77 -12.98 -11.67 10.21
CA LYS A 77 -14.02 -10.67 10.48
C LYS A 77 -13.44 -9.56 11.35
N ILE A 78 -13.54 -8.33 10.88
CA ILE A 78 -13.28 -7.10 11.64
C ILE A 78 -14.39 -6.10 11.36
N LYS A 79 -14.68 -5.17 12.29
CA LYS A 79 -15.60 -4.06 12.00
C LYS A 79 -15.06 -3.23 10.83
N LYS A 80 -15.95 -2.77 9.93
CA LYS A 80 -15.57 -1.89 8.82
C LYS A 80 -15.01 -0.59 9.40
N GLN A 81 -13.75 -0.29 9.13
CA GLN A 81 -13.07 0.95 9.53
C GLN A 81 -12.44 1.62 8.30
N THR A 82 -13.15 1.54 7.18
CA THR A 82 -12.69 2.05 5.88
C THR A 82 -13.28 3.43 5.64
N VAL A 83 -12.42 4.36 5.25
CA VAL A 83 -12.81 5.67 4.72
C VAL A 83 -12.48 5.66 3.23
N ASP A 84 -13.51 5.79 2.39
CA ASP A 84 -13.32 5.95 0.96
C ASP A 84 -13.10 7.43 0.66
N VAL A 85 -11.99 7.76 0.00
CA VAL A 85 -11.65 9.14 -0.34
C VAL A 85 -11.59 9.24 -1.85
N ASP A 86 -12.29 10.22 -2.40
CA ASP A 86 -12.16 10.57 -3.81
C ASP A 86 -10.76 11.18 -4.04
N PRO A 87 -9.87 10.50 -4.80
CA PRO A 87 -8.54 11.01 -5.04
C PRO A 87 -8.51 12.20 -6.01
N THR A 88 -9.53 12.34 -6.87
CA THR A 88 -9.58 13.38 -7.91
C THR A 88 -9.79 14.77 -7.33
N ILE A 89 -10.39 14.87 -6.15
CA ILE A 89 -10.52 16.14 -5.41
C ILE A 89 -9.27 16.45 -4.57
N LEU A 90 -8.42 15.44 -4.33
CA LEU A 90 -7.29 15.50 -3.41
C LEU A 90 -5.97 15.77 -4.12
N PHE A 91 -5.75 15.10 -5.25
CA PHE A 91 -4.48 15.11 -5.97
C PHE A 91 -4.58 15.80 -7.34
N ASP A 92 -3.55 16.57 -7.69
CA ASP A 92 -3.23 16.95 -9.06
C ASP A 92 -2.01 16.14 -9.52
N SER A 93 -1.82 16.02 -10.83
CA SER A 93 -0.60 15.47 -11.42
C SER A 93 0.34 16.55 -11.94
N TYR A 94 1.61 16.17 -12.10
CA TYR A 94 2.62 16.94 -12.80
C TYR A 94 3.68 16.01 -13.39
N THR A 95 4.40 16.47 -14.40
CA THR A 95 5.49 15.71 -15.02
C THR A 95 6.83 16.17 -14.45
N GLN A 96 7.68 15.21 -14.06
CA GLN A 96 9.07 15.46 -13.67
C GLN A 96 9.94 14.33 -14.21
N ASN A 97 11.03 14.64 -14.91
CA ASN A 97 11.95 13.65 -15.49
C ASN A 97 11.23 12.59 -16.35
N ASN A 98 10.25 13.00 -17.16
CA ASN A 98 9.39 12.12 -17.97
C ASN A 98 8.50 11.14 -17.17
N GLU A 99 8.38 11.31 -15.85
CA GLU A 99 7.47 10.55 -15.00
C GLU A 99 6.29 11.41 -14.56
N THR A 100 5.08 10.84 -14.62
CA THR A 100 3.90 11.43 -13.96
C THR A 100 4.02 11.25 -12.45
N ARG A 101 3.96 12.37 -11.72
CA ARG A 101 3.93 12.42 -10.25
C ARG A 101 2.64 13.06 -9.78
N ILE A 102 2.31 12.84 -8.51
CA ILE A 102 1.16 13.49 -7.87
C ILE A 102 1.59 14.52 -6.85
N LYS A 103 0.73 15.51 -6.64
CA LYS A 103 0.82 16.51 -5.57
C LYS A 103 -0.57 16.75 -5.00
N LEU A 104 -0.64 17.31 -3.80
CA LEU A 104 -1.92 17.75 -3.24
C LEU A 104 -2.41 19.00 -3.98
N LYS A 105 -3.71 19.06 -4.31
CA LYS A 105 -4.31 20.27 -4.91
C LYS A 105 -4.22 21.49 -4.00
N LYS A 106 -4.39 21.25 -2.69
CA LYS A 106 -4.39 22.29 -1.64
C LYS A 106 -3.67 21.76 -0.42
N LYS A 107 -2.86 22.60 0.23
CA LYS A 107 -2.19 22.27 1.51
C LYS A 107 -3.20 21.92 2.61
N ASN A 108 -4.29 22.67 2.69
CA ASN A 108 -5.32 22.53 3.73
C ASN A 108 -6.59 21.81 3.22
N TYR A 109 -6.42 20.63 2.63
CA TYR A 109 -7.55 19.83 2.17
C TYR A 109 -8.39 19.29 3.34
N LYS A 110 -9.69 19.12 3.10
CA LYS A 110 -10.62 18.42 4.01
C LYS A 110 -10.82 17.01 3.49
N LEU A 111 -10.55 16.01 4.34
CA LEU A 111 -10.91 14.63 4.04
C LEU A 111 -12.40 14.46 4.27
N LYS A 112 -13.09 13.90 3.29
CA LYS A 112 -14.49 13.51 3.41
C LYS A 112 -14.59 12.05 2.98
N ASP A 113 -15.31 11.28 3.76
CA ASP A 113 -15.74 9.95 3.31
C ASP A 113 -16.69 10.13 2.12
N GLN A 114 -16.38 9.49 1.00
CA GLN A 114 -17.15 9.57 -0.23
C GLN A 114 -18.58 9.03 -0.05
N ASN A 115 -18.76 8.04 0.81
CA ASN A 115 -20.06 7.40 1.02
C ASN A 115 -20.90 8.24 1.99
N SER A 116 -20.42 8.45 3.21
CA SER A 116 -21.19 9.13 4.26
C SER A 116 -21.16 10.66 4.16
N LYS A 117 -20.29 11.23 3.30
CA LYS A 117 -19.98 12.67 3.19
C LYS A 117 -19.44 13.31 4.48
N LYS A 118 -19.21 12.52 5.54
CA LYS A 118 -18.71 12.99 6.83
C LYS A 118 -17.27 13.49 6.69
N VAL A 119 -16.98 14.61 7.35
CA VAL A 119 -15.63 15.15 7.43
C VAL A 119 -14.80 14.26 8.36
N ILE A 120 -13.65 13.82 7.87
CA ILE A 120 -12.71 12.99 8.61
C ILE A 120 -11.67 13.90 9.25
N THR A 121 -11.64 13.92 10.58
CA THR A 121 -10.82 14.84 11.37
C THR A 121 -9.55 14.21 11.92
N ASP A 122 -9.38 12.88 11.80
CA ASP A 122 -8.16 12.20 12.30
C ASP A 122 -6.91 12.71 11.55
N PRO A 123 -5.99 13.42 12.22
CA PRO A 123 -4.85 14.06 11.57
C PRO A 123 -3.83 13.06 11.03
N ASN A 124 -3.83 11.82 11.52
CA ASN A 124 -2.88 10.81 11.06
C ASN A 124 -3.16 10.33 9.64
N TYR A 125 -4.41 10.40 9.18
CA TYR A 125 -4.73 10.18 7.77
C TYR A 125 -4.08 11.23 6.87
N LYS A 126 -4.05 12.49 7.31
CA LYS A 126 -3.36 13.55 6.56
C LYS A 126 -1.85 13.33 6.53
N ARG A 127 -1.25 12.97 7.68
CA ARG A 127 0.18 12.63 7.76
C ARG A 127 0.54 11.48 6.83
N LEU A 128 -0.27 10.42 6.80
CA LEU A 128 -0.10 9.27 5.92
C LEU A 128 -0.18 9.68 4.44
N ILE A 129 -1.22 10.44 4.05
CA ILE A 129 -1.38 10.91 2.66
C ILE A 129 -0.20 11.77 2.21
N ASN A 130 0.28 12.70 3.06
CA ASN A 130 1.43 13.53 2.72
C ASN A 130 2.67 12.69 2.40
N ARG A 131 2.93 11.61 3.16
CA ARG A 131 4.03 10.67 2.89
C ARG A 131 3.84 9.89 1.60
N ILE A 132 2.61 9.50 1.27
CA ILE A 132 2.30 8.77 0.03
C ILE A 132 2.58 9.65 -1.19
N VAL A 133 2.25 10.94 -1.14
CA VAL A 133 2.48 11.89 -2.24
C VAL A 133 3.97 12.02 -2.58
N GLU A 134 4.87 11.84 -1.61
CA GLU A 134 6.31 11.84 -1.83
C GLU A 134 6.78 10.59 -2.63
N ASP A 135 6.17 9.43 -2.38
CA ASP A 135 6.56 8.14 -2.96
C ASP A 135 5.90 7.83 -4.32
N VAL A 136 4.63 8.22 -4.48
CA VAL A 136 3.79 7.74 -5.58
C VAL A 136 4.17 8.34 -6.93
N ARG A 137 4.04 7.48 -7.96
CA ARG A 137 4.04 7.82 -9.38
C ARG A 137 2.67 7.48 -9.94
N TYR A 138 2.21 8.28 -10.91
CA TYR A 138 0.90 8.18 -11.57
C TYR A 138 -0.29 8.65 -10.72
N GLU A 139 -1.43 8.91 -11.39
CA GLU A 139 -2.66 9.39 -10.75
C GLU A 139 -3.38 8.27 -9.99
N ALA A 140 -3.92 8.61 -8.82
CA ALA A 140 -4.77 7.69 -8.09
C ALA A 140 -6.18 7.70 -8.67
N TYR A 141 -6.71 6.50 -8.89
CA TYR A 141 -8.12 6.30 -9.17
C TYR A 141 -8.91 5.84 -7.95
N THR A 142 -8.24 5.16 -7.00
CA THR A 142 -8.85 4.74 -5.73
C THR A 142 -7.94 5.10 -4.57
N LEU A 143 -8.50 5.72 -3.52
CA LEU A 143 -7.85 5.90 -2.24
C LEU A 143 -8.77 5.43 -1.11
N ARG A 144 -8.35 4.37 -0.41
CA ARG A 144 -9.04 3.87 0.79
C ARG A 144 -8.14 3.98 1.99
N LEU A 145 -8.65 4.53 3.07
CA LEU A 145 -7.93 4.68 4.31
C LEU A 145 -8.49 3.73 5.35
N PHE A 146 -7.61 3.16 6.16
CA PHE A 146 -7.97 2.23 7.22
C PHE A 146 -7.25 2.62 8.50
N LYS A 147 -7.92 2.42 9.62
CA LYS A 147 -7.32 2.47 10.94
C LYS A 147 -7.49 1.12 11.59
N GLU A 148 -6.49 0.75 12.37
CA GLU A 148 -6.55 -0.45 13.18
C GLU A 148 -5.81 -0.29 14.50
N GLY A 149 -6.56 -0.52 15.58
CA GLY A 149 -6.13 -0.17 16.91
C GLY A 149 -5.84 1.33 17.02
N ASN A 150 -4.94 1.69 17.94
CA ASN A 150 -4.75 3.08 18.31
C ASN A 150 -3.74 3.82 17.43
N SER A 151 -2.80 3.11 16.81
CA SER A 151 -1.66 3.74 16.15
C SER A 151 -1.33 3.21 14.76
N SER A 152 -2.08 2.25 14.23
CA SER A 152 -1.79 1.66 12.92
C SER A 152 -2.75 2.23 11.89
N TYR A 153 -2.21 2.92 10.90
CA TYR A 153 -2.96 3.52 9.81
C TYR A 153 -2.48 2.94 8.49
N TYR A 154 -3.41 2.76 7.56
CA TYR A 154 -3.11 2.20 6.26
C TYR A 154 -3.82 2.98 5.16
N ALA A 155 -3.21 2.97 3.98
CA ALA A 155 -3.81 3.53 2.78
C ALA A 155 -3.62 2.57 1.62
N TYR A 156 -4.73 2.17 1.02
CA TYR A 156 -4.72 1.48 -0.26
C TYR A 156 -4.90 2.51 -1.36
N TYR A 157 -3.94 2.54 -2.28
CA TYR A 157 -3.84 3.47 -3.37
C TYR A 157 -3.76 2.68 -4.67
N ARG A 158 -4.67 2.94 -5.63
CA ARG A 158 -4.70 2.22 -6.92
C ARG A 158 -4.50 3.20 -8.07
N ILE A 159 -3.62 2.82 -9.00
CA ILE A 159 -3.39 3.56 -10.25
C ILE A 159 -4.26 3.00 -11.36
N ASN A 160 -4.74 3.88 -12.23
CA ASN A 160 -5.30 3.49 -13.52
C ASN A 160 -4.27 3.77 -14.60
N ALA A 161 -3.43 2.78 -14.93
CA ALA A 161 -2.38 2.90 -15.94
C ALA A 161 -2.79 2.29 -17.30
N GLY A 162 -4.10 2.14 -17.56
CA GLY A 162 -4.66 1.60 -18.81
C GLY A 162 -4.53 0.07 -18.97
N ILE A 163 -3.33 -0.49 -18.74
CA ILE A 163 -3.01 -1.90 -19.04
C ILE A 163 -2.93 -2.78 -17.78
N SER A 164 -2.56 -2.20 -16.63
CA SER A 164 -2.59 -2.87 -15.33
C SER A 164 -3.16 -1.95 -14.26
N ASN A 165 -4.05 -2.54 -13.45
CA ASN A 165 -4.62 -1.94 -12.26
C ASN A 165 -3.78 -2.34 -11.03
N ALA A 166 -2.62 -1.70 -10.90
CA ALA A 166 -1.75 -1.93 -9.76
C ALA A 166 -2.27 -1.17 -8.53
N GLY A 167 -2.44 -1.90 -7.44
CA GLY A 167 -2.71 -1.37 -6.12
C GLY A 167 -1.47 -1.38 -5.25
N TYR A 168 -1.31 -0.38 -4.40
CA TYR A 168 -0.25 -0.29 -3.42
C TYR A 168 -0.86 -0.07 -2.04
N LEU A 169 -0.43 -0.88 -1.09
CA LEU A 169 -0.81 -0.72 0.31
C LEU A 169 0.34 -0.06 1.08
N TYR A 170 0.03 0.98 1.83
CA TYR A 170 0.97 1.69 2.69
C TYR A 170 0.58 1.54 4.16
N TYR A 171 1.58 1.61 5.02
CA TYR A 171 1.46 1.62 6.47
C TYR A 171 2.05 2.91 7.05
N PHE A 172 1.39 3.42 8.08
CA PHE A 172 1.90 4.49 8.92
C PHE A 172 1.60 4.20 10.39
N ASN A 173 2.62 4.30 11.24
CA ASN A 173 2.49 4.24 12.68
C ASN A 173 2.47 5.66 13.28
N SER A 174 1.36 6.04 13.91
CA SER A 174 1.23 7.40 14.46
C SER A 174 2.13 7.68 15.66
N LYS A 175 2.54 6.66 16.42
CA LYS A 175 3.36 6.79 17.64
C LYS A 175 4.83 7.04 17.33
N ASN A 176 5.41 6.27 16.42
CA ASN A 176 6.85 6.35 16.10
C ASN A 176 7.14 6.90 14.69
N GLY A 177 6.11 7.27 13.93
CA GLY A 177 6.25 7.86 12.60
C GLY A 177 6.70 6.88 11.51
N LYS A 178 6.82 5.57 11.81
CA LYS A 178 7.25 4.56 10.84
C LYS A 178 6.30 4.55 9.64
N PHE A 179 6.86 4.70 8.45
CA PHE A 179 6.14 4.66 7.17
C PHE A 179 6.75 3.57 6.30
N ALA A 180 5.91 2.77 5.64
CA ALA A 180 6.37 1.72 4.75
C ALA A 180 5.36 1.43 3.65
N LYS A 181 5.88 1.16 2.45
CA LYS A 181 5.12 0.47 1.40
C LYS A 181 5.11 -1.02 1.72
N LEU A 182 3.90 -1.58 1.84
CA LEU A 182 3.70 -2.92 2.35
C LEU A 182 3.68 -3.97 1.25
N CYS A 183 2.86 -3.75 0.23
CA CYS A 183 2.75 -4.67 -0.89
C CYS A 183 2.19 -3.98 -2.14
N LYS A 184 2.42 -4.64 -3.28
CA LYS A 184 1.74 -4.38 -4.54
C LYS A 184 0.71 -5.48 -4.77
N LEU A 185 -0.50 -5.12 -5.18
CA LEU A 185 -1.56 -6.04 -5.56
C LEU A 185 -1.86 -5.84 -7.04
N GLU A 186 -1.77 -6.93 -7.80
CA GLU A 186 -2.25 -6.98 -9.17
C GLU A 186 -3.74 -7.33 -9.13
N ASN A 187 -4.60 -6.40 -9.56
CA ASN A 187 -6.04 -6.58 -9.65
C ASN A 187 -6.74 -6.88 -8.30
N GLY A 188 -7.38 -5.85 -7.75
CA GLY A 188 -8.23 -5.98 -6.58
C GLY A 188 -8.36 -4.67 -5.84
N VAL A 189 -9.22 -4.65 -4.84
CA VAL A 189 -9.36 -3.51 -3.93
C VAL A 189 -9.36 -4.04 -2.52
N VAL A 190 -8.48 -3.49 -1.68
CA VAL A 190 -8.47 -3.81 -0.25
C VAL A 190 -9.72 -3.23 0.39
N VAL A 191 -10.45 -4.06 1.14
CA VAL A 191 -11.68 -3.66 1.82
C VAL A 191 -11.58 -3.75 3.35
N ARG A 192 -10.68 -4.58 3.86
CA ARG A 192 -10.41 -4.75 5.30
C ARG A 192 -8.93 -5.08 5.53
N ILE A 193 -8.40 -4.64 6.67
CA ILE A 193 -7.02 -4.89 7.11
C ILE A 193 -7.03 -5.28 8.58
N LYS A 194 -6.35 -6.39 8.89
CA LYS A 194 -6.16 -6.90 10.24
C LYS A 194 -4.66 -7.11 10.49
N LYS A 195 -4.04 -6.24 11.25
CA LYS A 195 -2.73 -6.36 11.88
C LYS A 195 -2.74 -7.59 12.75
N LEU A 196 -1.67 -8.35 12.58
CA LEU A 196 -1.31 -9.39 13.48
C LEU A 196 -0.32 -8.78 14.47
N ASP A 197 -0.42 -9.14 15.74
CA ASP A 197 0.43 -8.58 16.79
C ASP A 197 1.91 -8.86 16.48
N MET A 198 2.53 -7.92 15.78
CA MET A 198 3.98 -7.84 15.67
C MET A 198 4.48 -7.13 16.91
N GLN A 199 5.02 -7.91 17.84
CA GLN A 199 6.06 -7.40 18.71
C GLN A 199 7.27 -7.08 17.82
N TYR A 200 7.56 -5.78 17.67
CA TYR A 200 8.83 -5.30 17.14
C TYR A 200 9.85 -5.31 18.28
#